data_AF-A0A3A1XPD8-F1
#
_entry.id   AF-A0A3A1XPD8-F1
#
_cell.length_a   1.000
_cell.length_b   1.000
_cell.length_c   1.000
_cell.angle_alpha   90.00
_cell.angle_beta   90.00
_cell.angle_gamma   90.00
#
_symmetry.space_group_name_H-M   'P 1'
#
loop_
_entity.id
_entity.type
_entity.pdbx_description
1 polymer ?
#
loop_
_entity_poly.entity_id
_entity_poly.type
_entity_poly.pdbx_seq_one_letter_code
_entity_poly.pdbx_strand_id
1 'polypeptide(L)' 'PNPNQVIVKGTDKQTVGQVAANIRKLRAPEPYKGKGIKYTDERILRKAGKAGK' A
#
# COMPACT_ATOMS: atom_id res chain seq x y z
N PRO A 1 -3.10 -1.42 -17.94
CA PRO A 1 -3.15 -0.70 -16.64
C PRO A 1 -4.36 -1.16 -15.83
N ASN A 2 -4.14 -1.87 -14.72
CA ASN A 2 -5.24 -2.28 -13.85
C ASN A 2 -5.78 -1.05 -13.10
N PRO A 3 -7.10 -0.96 -12.87
CA PRO A 3 -7.70 0.18 -12.17
C PRO A 3 -7.16 0.38 -10.74
N ASN A 4 -6.61 -0.67 -10.14
CA ASN A 4 -6.08 -0.66 -8.77
C ASN A 4 -4.55 -0.62 -8.70
N GLN A 5 -3.86 -0.27 -9.78
CA GLN A 5 -2.39 -0.18 -9.82
C GLN A 5 -1.95 1.23 -10.23
N VAL A 6 -1.06 1.83 -9.43
CA VAL A 6 -0.48 3.14 -9.69
C VAL A 6 1.03 2.96 -9.87
N ILE A 7 1.58 3.46 -10.97
CA ILE A 7 3.01 3.41 -11.26
C ILE A 7 3.55 4.83 -11.17
N VAL A 8 4.40 5.09 -10.17
CA VAL A 8 5.09 6.38 -10.02
C VAL A 8 6.42 6.30 -10.77
N LYS A 9 6.66 7.23 -11.70
CA LYS A 9 7.91 7.34 -12.47
C LYS A 9 8.46 8.75 -12.32
N GLY A 10 9.78 8.89 -12.34
CA GLY A 10 10.46 10.18 -12.26
C GLY A 10 11.96 10.02 -12.36
N THR A 11 12.64 11.14 -12.61
CA THR A 11 14.10 11.20 -12.78
C THR A 11 14.84 11.12 -11.45
N ASP A 12 14.27 11.69 -10.39
CA ASP A 12 14.85 11.71 -9.04
C ASP A 12 14.24 10.63 -8.13
N LYS A 13 15.11 9.81 -7.54
CA LYS A 13 14.72 8.69 -6.68
C LYS A 13 14.15 9.16 -5.34
N GLN A 14 14.63 10.29 -4.80
CA GLN A 14 14.13 10.81 -3.53
C GLN A 14 12.67 11.26 -3.67
N THR A 15 12.39 12.06 -4.69
CA THR A 15 11.05 12.59 -4.98
C THR A 15 10.07 11.45 -5.29
N VAL A 16 10.48 10.45 -6.09
CA VAL A 16 9.65 9.27 -6.37
C VAL A 16 9.30 8.51 -5.09
N GLY A 17 10.29 8.31 -4.20
CA GLY A 17 10.06 7.68 -2.89
C GLY A 17 9.11 8.48 -2.01
N GLN A 18 9.28 9.80 -1.94
CA GLN A 18 8.43 10.69 -1.15
C GLN A 18 6.98 10.68 -1.65
N VAL A 19 6.77 10.75 -2.96
CA VAL A 19 5.43 10.70 -3.57
C VAL A 19 4.78 9.34 -3.31
N ALA A 20 5.53 8.24 -3.48
CA ALA A 20 5.01 6.89 -3.20
C ALA A 20 4.62 6.73 -1.72
N ALA A 21 5.41 7.27 -0.79
CA ALA A 21 5.10 7.27 0.64
C ALA A 21 3.86 8.12 0.97
N ASN A 22 3.73 9.30 0.36
CA ASN A 22 2.56 10.16 0.53
C ASN A 22 1.28 9.46 0.07
N ILE A 23 1.32 8.77 -1.08
CA ILE A 23 0.18 8.01 -1.60
C ILE A 23 -0.19 6.87 -0.63
N ARG A 24 0.79 6.11 -0.12
CA ARG A 24 0.56 5.06 0.89
C ARG A 24 -0.08 5.60 2.17
N LYS A 25 0.28 6.81 2.60
CA LYS A 25 -0.27 7.45 3.81
C LYS A 25 -1.77 7.77 3.71
N LEU A 26 -2.28 8.06 2.51
CA LEU A 26 -3.70 8.39 2.30
C LEU A 26 -4.63 7.26 2.74
N ARG A 27 -4.22 6.01 2.50
CA ARG A 27 -4.98 4.83 2.92
C ARG A 27 -4.05 3.67 3.21
N ALA A 28 -3.48 3.70 4.42
CA ALA A 28 -2.61 2.63 4.89
C ALA A 28 -3.32 1.26 4.89
N PRO A 29 -2.58 0.16 4.67
CA PRO A 29 -3.15 -1.18 4.67
C PRO A 29 -3.64 -1.57 6.06
N GLU A 30 -4.89 -2.02 6.17
CA GLU A 30 -5.48 -2.41 7.45
C GLU A 30 -4.87 -3.71 8.00
N PRO A 31 -4.77 -3.86 9.33
CA PRO A 31 -4.10 -5.01 9.96
C PRO A 31 -4.90 -6.32 9.90
N TYR A 32 -6.15 -6.33 9.41
CA TYR A 32 -6.96 -7.56 9.38
C TYR A 32 -7.06 -8.12 7.96
N LYS A 33 -7.72 -7.40 7.05
CA LYS A 33 -7.91 -7.84 5.65
C LYS A 33 -6.83 -7.32 4.69
N GLY A 34 -5.93 -6.45 5.15
CA GLY A 34 -4.87 -5.88 4.32
C GLY A 34 -5.38 -4.98 3.17
N LYS A 35 -6.63 -4.49 3.23
CA LYS A 35 -7.14 -3.51 2.27
C LYS A 35 -6.49 -2.16 2.53
N GLY A 36 -6.13 -1.48 1.44
CA GLY A 36 -5.44 -0.20 1.45
C GLY A 36 -4.41 -0.16 0.33
N ILE A 37 -3.60 0.90 0.33
CA ILE A 37 -2.51 1.11 -0.60
C ILE A 37 -1.26 0.45 -0.02
N LYS A 38 -0.59 -0.37 -0.81
CA LYS A 38 0.63 -1.09 -0.43
C LYS A 38 1.62 -1.06 -1.59
N TYR A 39 2.90 -1.25 -1.28
CA TYR A 39 3.86 -1.53 -2.35
C TYR A 39 3.65 -2.96 -2.90
N THR A 40 4.15 -3.21 -4.11
CA THR A 40 4.02 -4.51 -4.79
C THR A 40 4.58 -5.66 -3.95
N ASP A 41 5.72 -5.43 -3.31
CA ASP A 41 6.47 -6.48 -2.60
C ASP A 41 6.32 -6.38 -1.07
N GLU A 42 5.40 -5.54 -0.58
CA GLU A 42 5.21 -5.29 0.86
C GLU A 42 4.44 -6.44 1.55
N ARG A 43 5.06 -7.04 2.58
CA ARG A 43 4.41 -8.02 3.46
C ARG A 43 3.71 -7.31 4.62
N ILE A 44 2.37 -7.31 4.60
CA ILE A 44 1.54 -6.74 5.67
C ILE A 44 1.35 -7.77 6.79
N LEU A 45 1.67 -7.40 8.02
CA LEU A 45 1.35 -8.21 9.21
C LEU A 45 -0.16 -8.20 9.44
N ARG A 46 -0.78 -9.39 9.38
CA ARG A 46 -2.22 -9.54 9.58
C ARG A 46 -2.50 -10.13 10.96
N LYS A 47 -3.46 -9.54 11.66
CA LYS A 47 -4.04 -10.05 12.90
C LYS A 47 -5.23 -10.95 12.57
N ALA A 48 -5.45 -11.95 13.40
CA ALA A 48 -6.67 -12.77 13.34
C ALA A 48 -7.89 -11.85 13.51
N GLY A 49 -8.86 -11.97 12.60
CA GLY A 49 -10.15 -11.31 12.72
C GLY A 49 -11.02 -11.98 13.79
N LYS A 50 -12.28 -11.54 13.92
CA LYS A 50 -13.26 -12.28 14.75
C LYS A 50 -13.39 -13.70 14.19
N ALA A 51 -13.22 -14.70 15.05
CA ALA A 51 -13.61 -16.08 14.80
C ALA A 51 -15.15 -16.16 14.82
N GLY A 52 -15.79 -15.64 13.80
CA GLY A 52 -17.22 -15.79 13.57
C GLY A 52 -17.41 -16.64 12.33
N LYS A 53 -17.72 -17.92 12.52
CA LYS A 53 -18.48 -18.69 11.55
C LYS A 53 -19.93 -18.72 12.03
#